data_AF-A0A6G0UA96-F1
#
_entry.id   AF-A0A6G0UA96-F1
#
_cell.length_a   1.000
_cell.length_b   1.000
_cell.length_c   1.000
_cell.angle_alpha   90.00
_cell.angle_beta   90.00
_cell.angle_gamma   90.00
#
_symmetry.space_group_name_H-M   'P 1'
#
loop_
_entity.id
_entity.type
_entity.pdbx_description
1 polymer ?
#
loop_
_entity_poly.entity_id
_entity_poly.type
_entity_poly.pdbx_seq_one_letter_code
_entity_poly.pdbx_strand_id
1 'polypeptide(L)' 'MASNVEVRLLDEDSLPWETDDLMGSNVTDEGGYYVVEGCGDDMFSWNDPDPKIEVRHRCPEPGHTVSISFRIK' A
#
# COMPACT_ATOMS: atom_id res chain seq x y z
N MET A 1 -4.32 -3.74 -18.45
CA MET A 1 -3.53 -3.36 -17.26
C MET A 1 -4.40 -2.46 -16.39
N ALA A 2 -4.18 -2.43 -15.08
CA ALA A 2 -5.05 -1.74 -14.14
C ALA A 2 -4.50 -0.36 -13.77
N SER A 3 -4.99 0.69 -14.44
CA SER A 3 -4.61 2.09 -14.19
C SER A 3 -5.48 2.76 -13.15
N ASN A 4 -4.96 3.77 -12.46
CA ASN A 4 -5.69 4.55 -11.46
C ASN A 4 -6.26 3.70 -10.32
N VAL A 5 -5.53 2.64 -9.96
CA VAL A 5 -5.80 1.80 -8.78
C VAL A 5 -5.04 2.39 -7.60
N GLU A 6 -5.70 2.54 -6.46
CA GLU A 6 -5.08 3.08 -5.25
C GLU A 6 -4.17 2.02 -4.61
N VAL A 7 -2.95 2.44 -4.28
CA VAL A 7 -1.94 1.64 -3.59
C VAL A 7 -1.53 2.40 -2.33
N ARG A 8 -1.54 1.71 -1.19
CA ARG A 8 -1.20 2.27 0.11
C ARG A 8 -0.07 1.47 0.73
N LEU A 9 0.90 2.17 1.31
CA LEU A 9 1.94 1.63 2.16
C LEU A 9 1.51 1.91 3.60
N LEU A 10 1.32 0.84 4.37
CA LEU A 10 0.81 0.84 5.73
C LEU A 10 1.86 0.22 6.65
N ASP A 11 1.92 0.66 7.89
CA ASP A 11 2.56 -0.10 8.96
C ASP A 11 1.54 -1.11 9.55
N GLU A 12 1.93 -2.38 9.73
CA GLU A 12 1.07 -3.46 10.26
C GLU A 12 1.25 -3.67 11.77
N ASP A 13 2.01 -2.79 12.44
CA ASP A 13 2.28 -2.93 13.87
C ASP A 13 1.02 -3.09 14.73
N SER A 14 1.03 -4.13 15.54
CA SER A 14 -0.15 -4.67 16.24
C SER A 14 -0.36 -4.05 17.64
N LEU A 15 0.25 -2.89 17.89
CA LEU A 15 0.07 -2.18 19.15
C LEU A 15 -1.29 -1.47 19.16
N PRO A 16 -2.12 -1.64 20.21
CA PRO A 16 -3.48 -1.11 20.25
C PRO A 16 -3.59 0.44 20.25
N TRP A 17 -2.46 1.15 20.28
CA TRP A 17 -2.35 2.61 20.21
C TRP A 17 -1.79 3.08 18.86
N GLU A 18 -1.05 2.22 18.16
CA GLU A 18 -0.56 2.41 16.78
C GLU A 18 -1.75 2.08 15.87
N THR A 19 -2.52 3.12 15.52
CA THR A 19 -3.76 2.94 14.75
C THR A 19 -3.42 3.07 13.27
N ASP A 20 -3.08 1.96 12.61
CA ASP A 20 -2.91 1.81 11.14
C ASP A 20 -2.42 3.11 10.45
N ASP A 21 -1.16 3.42 10.67
CA ASP A 21 -0.44 4.60 10.21
C ASP A 21 -0.08 4.45 8.73
N LEU A 22 -0.94 5.02 7.88
CA LEU A 22 -0.68 5.16 6.45
C LEU A 22 0.65 5.91 6.22
N MET A 23 1.73 5.17 5.97
CA MET A 23 3.05 5.70 5.68
C MET A 23 3.08 6.44 4.33
N GLY A 24 2.33 5.97 3.34
CA GLY A 24 2.31 6.57 2.01
C GLY A 24 1.21 6.04 1.10
N SER A 25 0.88 6.78 0.05
CA SER A 25 -0.09 6.33 -0.96
C SER A 25 0.27 6.83 -2.35
N ASN A 26 -0.08 6.03 -3.36
CA ASN A 26 0.03 6.41 -4.76
C ASN A 26 -1.05 5.70 -5.59
N VAL A 27 -1.09 5.97 -6.89
CA VAL A 27 -1.93 5.29 -7.86
C VAL A 27 -1.08 4.62 -8.93
N THR A 28 -1.62 3.55 -9.52
CA THR A 28 -0.98 2.88 -10.65
C THR A 28 -1.04 3.72 -11.92
N ASP A 29 0.04 3.65 -12.73
CA ASP A 29 0.11 4.24 -14.07
C ASP A 29 -0.72 3.45 -15.11
N GLU A 30 -0.68 3.88 -16.38
CA GLU A 30 -1.37 3.21 -17.49
C GLU A 30 -0.96 1.74 -17.68
N GLY A 31 0.28 1.40 -17.29
CA GLY A 31 0.81 0.04 -17.31
C GLY A 31 0.48 -0.77 -16.06
N GLY A 32 -0.16 -0.18 -15.06
CA GLY A 32 -0.42 -0.83 -13.77
C GLY A 32 0.81 -0.86 -12.84
N TYR A 33 1.83 -0.06 -13.12
CA TYR A 33 3.01 0.08 -12.25
C TYR A 33 2.79 1.17 -11.22
N TYR A 34 3.46 1.03 -10.08
CA TYR A 34 3.44 2.03 -9.02
C TYR A 34 4.82 2.11 -8.34
N VAL A 35 5.07 3.25 -7.71
CA VAL A 35 6.13 3.46 -6.72
C VAL A 35 5.48 4.17 -5.55
N VAL A 36 5.54 3.59 -4.36
CA VAL A 36 5.03 4.21 -3.14
C VAL A 36 6.16 4.32 -2.13
N GLU A 37 6.28 5.48 -1.52
CA GLU A 37 7.30 5.83 -0.56
C GLU A 37 6.58 6.39 0.66
N GLY A 38 7.13 6.14 1.84
CA GLY A 38 6.54 6.55 3.12
C GLY A 38 7.51 6.35 4.26
N CYS A 39 7.19 6.94 5.41
CA CYS A 39 7.94 6.77 6.65
C CYS A 39 6.99 6.20 7.71
N GLY A 40 7.43 5.20 8.46
CA GLY A 40 6.84 4.85 9.76
C GLY A 40 7.37 5.82 10.82
N ASP A 41 6.53 6.24 11.75
CA ASP A 41 6.95 7.07 12.89
C ASP A 41 7.08 6.18 14.13
N ASP A 42 8.30 5.76 14.42
CA ASP A 42 8.60 4.87 15.52
C ASP A 42 8.71 5.66 16.82
N MET A 43 7.59 5.84 17.52
CA MET A 43 7.64 6.34 18.89
C MET A 43 8.24 5.28 19.81
N PHE A 44 9.45 5.57 20.31
CA PHE A 44 10.28 4.70 21.15
C PHE A 44 10.99 3.56 20.40
N SER A 45 12.08 3.07 20.99
CA SER A 45 13.03 2.09 20.43
C SER A 45 12.47 0.66 20.24
N TRP A 46 11.14 0.50 20.24
CA TRP A 46 10.45 -0.79 20.28
C TRP A 46 9.38 -0.95 19.19
N ASN A 47 9.24 0.03 18.30
CA ASN A 47 8.35 -0.01 17.15
C ASN A 47 9.26 0.00 15.92
N ASP A 48 9.55 -1.17 15.35
CA ASP A 48 10.30 -1.23 14.09
C ASP A 48 9.24 -1.34 12.97
N PRO A 49 9.28 -0.54 11.89
CA PRO A 49 8.19 -0.51 10.92
C PRO A 49 7.95 -1.88 10.27
N ASP A 50 6.68 -2.31 10.19
CA ASP A 50 6.26 -3.55 9.51
C ASP A 50 5.48 -3.23 8.20
N PRO A 51 6.17 -2.96 7.07
CA PRO A 51 5.56 -2.41 5.88
C PRO A 51 4.66 -3.41 5.12
N LYS A 52 3.39 -3.04 4.97
CA LYS A 52 2.40 -3.74 4.13
C LYS A 52 1.92 -2.89 2.96
N ILE A 53 1.71 -3.53 1.81
CA ILE A 53 1.04 -2.92 0.65
C ILE A 53 -0.44 -3.33 0.62
N GLU A 54 -1.33 -2.34 0.68
CA GLU A 54 -2.76 -2.51 0.43
C GLU A 54 -3.12 -1.95 -0.95
N VAL A 55 -3.79 -2.77 -1.76
CA VAL A 55 -4.28 -2.37 -3.09
C VAL A 55 -5.79 -2.28 -3.06
N ARG A 56 -6.33 -1.10 -3.40
CA ARG A 56 -7.77 -0.85 -3.49
C ARG A 56 -8.17 -0.60 -4.94
N HIS A 57 -8.87 -1.56 -5.52
CA HIS A 57 -9.45 -1.43 -6.85
C HIS A 57 -10.98 -1.64 -6.80
N ARG A 58 -11.69 -1.07 -7.79
CA ARG A 58 -13.10 -1.37 -8.01
C ARG A 58 -13.23 -2.25 -9.25
N CYS A 59 -13.69 -3.48 -9.08
CA CYS A 59 -14.08 -4.31 -10.22
C CYS A 59 -15.53 -4.01 -10.62
N PRO A 60 -15.82 -3.86 -11.93
CA PRO A 60 -17.18 -3.66 -12.42
C PRO A 60 -18.04 -4.93 -12.31
N GLU A 61 -17.43 -6.12 -12.32
CA GLU A 61 -18.12 -7.42 -12.27
C GLU A 61 -17.41 -8.42 -11.34
N PRO A 62 -18.14 -9.33 -10.66
CA PRO A 62 -17.55 -10.43 -9.89
C PRO A 62 -16.73 -11.38 -10.78
N GLY A 63 -15.57 -11.84 -10.29
CA GLY A 63 -14.71 -12.81 -11.00
C GLY A 63 -13.64 -12.18 -11.90
N HIS A 64 -13.51 -10.85 -11.91
CA HIS A 64 -12.50 -10.16 -12.70
C HIS A 64 -11.12 -10.21 -12.01
N THR A 65 -10.09 -10.70 -12.71
CA THR A 65 -8.71 -10.68 -12.22
C THR A 65 -8.07 -9.33 -12.52
N VAL A 66 -7.49 -8.70 -11.50
CA VAL A 66 -6.70 -7.48 -11.64
C VAL A 66 -5.24 -7.86 -11.46
N SER A 67 -4.43 -7.63 -12.50
CA SER A 67 -2.98 -7.82 -12.44
C SER A 67 -2.31 -6.47 -12.29
N ILE A 68 -1.56 -6.30 -11.20
CA ILE A 68 -0.80 -5.09 -10.88
C ILE A 68 0.67 -5.47 -10.87
N SER A 69 1.49 -4.65 -11.50
CA SER A 69 2.91 -4.92 -11.64
C SER A 69 3.69 -4.14 -10.58
N PHE A 70 4.58 -4.83 -9.87
CA PHE A 70 5.46 -4.22 -8.88
C PHE A 70 6.74 -3.75 -9.57
N ARG A 71 7.25 -2.56 -9.19
CA ARG A 71 8.56 -2.09 -9.63
C ARG A 71 9.40 -1.73 -8.42
N ILE A 72 10.40 -2.55 -8.14
CA ILE A 72 11.43 -2.26 -7.14
C ILE A 72 12.53 -1.47 -7.86
N LYS A 73 12.89 -0.31 -7.32
CA LYS A 73 14.05 0.47 -7.80
C LYS A 73 15.34 -0.10 -7.24
#